data_AF-A0A8J3ZTU3-F1
#
_entry.id   AF-A0A8J3ZTU3-F1
#
_cell.length_a   1.000
_cell.length_b   1.000
_cell.length_c   1.000
_cell.angle_alpha   90.00
_cell.angle_beta   90.00
_cell.angle_gamma   90.00
#
_symmetry.space_group_name_H-M   'P 1'
#
loop_
_entity.id
_entity.type
_entity.pdbx_description
1 polymer ?
#
loop_
_entity_poly.entity_id
_entity_poly.type
_entity_poly.pdbx_seq_one_letter_code
_entity_poly.pdbx_strand_id
1 'polypeptide(L)'
;MIPSSSVGGFPLVPWLIVVCCAGLYGLVALAWLAGRIAAVVAGNPWQGPAFGWAFVEDLIRADAQQLWPGTPPLLVAVVFALLLVLVVVPPLLGWRWWQMRRPEADDPVPSLASPRDVDELIGDAARRRAQRLRPSLAGLHHREIPDTAVGIAVGRLVHPGRHRPILRASWEDVLLAIMAPRAGKTTALAVPPIIDAPGAVLATSNRSDVWAATALTRASAGQVWLFDPQRVTRQPQGFWWDPLAAVSTVEEAARLADHFIQEIRGVGSSDPFWPLAAGDLLTCLFLAAASSGGNLADVQAWLSDVTSREPATLLRAAGFPQAARSLAGRQSGAPETRDGVYETARTAARCLSDPDIMAWVTPPRAGLPQLDVHTFVDSTDTLYLLSKEGAGAAGPLVAGLTDSVFRTAIGYAESAGGRLDPPLLAVLDEAANICKISDLPQLYSHLGGRAIIPITIIQNLAQGQGVWGERGMTALWSASTIKLLGAGLDDARHADDMSRLIGDHDVAVASVSRDGRGYPNWSTSVQRRRILEPGDLRAIPRGRAVLLATGARAAMVDLMPWYDGDHAATIAADTATNVAAITRHAKAALRRNDKP
;
A
#
# COMPACT_ATOMS: atom_id res chain seq x y z
N MET A 1 -30.48 -26.30 4.09
CA MET A 1 -29.42 -26.52 5.11
C MET A 1 -29.34 -25.27 5.95
N ILE A 2 -29.77 -25.32 7.21
CA ILE A 2 -29.75 -24.20 8.15
C ILE A 2 -28.56 -24.43 9.07
N PRO A 3 -27.51 -23.58 9.07
CA PRO A 3 -26.59 -23.52 10.17
C PRO A 3 -27.09 -22.41 11.12
N SER A 4 -27.60 -22.80 12.28
CA SER A 4 -27.78 -21.86 13.39
C SER A 4 -27.06 -22.43 14.61
N SER A 5 -25.84 -21.97 14.82
CA SER A 5 -25.16 -22.01 16.12
C SER A 5 -25.97 -21.14 17.10
N SER A 6 -26.87 -21.78 17.84
CA SER A 6 -27.62 -21.12 18.90
C SER A 6 -26.74 -20.94 20.13
N VAL A 7 -26.45 -19.67 20.42
CA VAL A 7 -25.95 -19.15 21.70
C VAL A 7 -26.69 -19.76 22.89
N GLY A 8 -25.93 -20.06 23.95
CA GLY A 8 -26.32 -20.59 25.26
C GLY A 8 -27.81 -20.68 25.56
N GLY A 9 -28.32 -21.91 25.64
CA GLY A 9 -29.62 -22.14 26.24
C GLY A 9 -29.49 -22.15 27.76
N PHE A 10 -30.18 -21.24 28.42
CA PHE A 10 -30.92 -21.63 29.62
C PHE A 10 -31.86 -22.79 29.24
N PRO A 11 -32.33 -23.66 30.17
CA PRO A 11 -33.28 -24.71 29.81
C PRO A 11 -34.45 -24.08 29.03
N LEU A 12 -34.48 -24.32 27.72
CA LEU A 12 -35.39 -23.64 26.79
C LEU A 12 -36.83 -24.12 27.00
N VAL A 13 -37.02 -25.27 27.65
CA VAL A 13 -38.34 -25.88 27.89
C VAL A 13 -39.22 -25.00 28.80
N PRO A 14 -38.76 -24.55 29.99
CA PRO A 14 -39.49 -23.54 30.78
C PRO A 14 -39.83 -22.28 30.00
N TRP A 15 -38.89 -21.73 29.23
CA TRP A 15 -39.10 -20.52 28.46
C TRP A 15 -40.03 -20.71 27.26
N LEU A 16 -40.00 -21.87 26.60
CA LEU A 16 -40.94 -22.25 25.55
C LEU A 16 -42.35 -22.34 26.09
N ILE A 17 -42.54 -22.94 27.28
CA ILE A 17 -43.84 -22.99 27.93
C ILE A 17 -44.32 -21.57 28.24
N VAL A 18 -43.46 -20.72 28.80
CA VAL A 18 -43.80 -19.31 29.09
C VAL A 18 -44.15 -18.55 27.81
N VAL A 19 -43.39 -18.71 26.72
CA VAL A 19 -43.64 -18.04 25.44
C VAL A 19 -44.93 -18.56 24.79
N CYS A 20 -45.20 -19.87 24.84
CA CYS A 20 -46.44 -20.45 24.33
C CYS A 20 -47.66 -19.98 25.15
N CYS A 21 -47.57 -19.97 26.47
CA CYS A 21 -48.64 -19.49 27.35
C CYS A 21 -48.89 -17.99 27.16
N ALA A 22 -47.83 -17.17 27.09
CA ALA A 22 -47.93 -15.75 26.83
C ALA A 22 -48.47 -15.45 25.43
N GLY A 23 -48.07 -16.23 24.42
CA GLY A 23 -48.58 -16.13 23.06
C GLY A 23 -50.06 -16.46 22.97
N LEU A 24 -50.49 -17.56 23.60
CA LEU A 24 -51.90 -17.94 23.65
C LEU A 24 -52.74 -16.88 24.38
N TYR A 25 -52.28 -16.40 25.53
CA TYR A 25 -52.92 -15.31 26.25
C TYR A 25 -53.02 -14.04 25.39
N GLY A 26 -51.94 -13.68 24.70
CA GLY A 26 -51.90 -12.54 23.78
C GLY A 26 -52.89 -12.65 22.63
N LEU A 27 -53.02 -13.83 22.01
CA LEU A 27 -54.00 -14.06 20.94
C LEU A 27 -55.45 -13.90 21.43
N VAL A 28 -55.76 -14.42 22.62
CA VAL A 28 -57.08 -14.27 23.24
C VAL A 28 -57.34 -12.80 23.59
N ALA A 29 -56.36 -12.09 24.14
CA ALA A 29 -56.48 -10.66 24.45
C ALA A 29 -56.66 -9.80 23.20
N LEU A 30 -55.96 -10.13 22.11
CA LEU A 30 -56.12 -9.47 20.81
C LEU A 30 -57.50 -9.73 20.21
N ALA A 31 -58.03 -10.96 20.31
CA ALA A 31 -59.37 -11.29 19.83
C ALA A 31 -60.45 -10.53 20.61
N TRP A 32 -60.30 -10.45 21.94
CA TRP A 32 -61.17 -9.66 22.80
C TRP A 32 -61.16 -8.16 22.43
N LEU A 33 -59.96 -7.59 22.27
CA LEU A 33 -59.78 -6.19 21.93
C LEU A 33 -60.30 -5.88 20.51
N ALA A 34 -60.07 -6.80 19.56
CA ALA A 34 -60.55 -6.68 18.19
C ALA A 34 -62.08 -6.61 18.13
N GLY A 35 -62.78 -7.47 18.87
CA GLY A 35 -64.23 -7.45 18.92
C GLY A 35 -64.79 -6.17 19.54
N ARG A 36 -64.16 -5.62 20.59
CA ARG A 36 -64.55 -4.34 21.20
C ARG A 36 -64.34 -3.15 20.25
N ILE A 37 -63.19 -3.09 19.58
CA ILE A 37 -62.89 -2.03 18.60
C ILE A 37 -63.84 -2.15 17.41
N ALA A 38 -64.08 -3.36 16.89
CA ALA A 38 -65.02 -3.60 15.81
C ALA A 38 -66.45 -3.20 16.19
N ALA A 39 -66.88 -3.45 17.42
CA ALA A 39 -68.20 -3.03 17.92
C ALA A 39 -68.36 -1.50 17.91
N VAL A 40 -67.33 -0.76 18.37
CA VAL A 40 -67.33 0.71 18.32
C VAL A 40 -67.31 1.24 16.89
N VAL A 41 -66.50 0.64 16.00
CA VAL A 41 -66.46 1.02 14.58
C VAL A 41 -67.79 0.74 13.88
N ALA A 42 -68.53 -0.28 14.30
CA ALA A 42 -69.88 -0.59 13.83
C ALA A 42 -70.98 0.31 14.42
N GLY A 43 -70.63 1.30 15.26
CA GLY A 43 -71.57 2.25 15.87
C GLY A 43 -72.22 1.75 17.16
N ASN A 44 -71.80 0.61 17.69
CA ASN A 44 -72.26 0.11 18.99
C ASN A 44 -71.43 0.73 20.13
N PRO A 45 -72.01 0.93 21.33
CA PRO A 45 -71.24 1.34 22.51
C PRO A 45 -70.15 0.29 22.83
N TRP A 46 -69.14 0.67 23.62
CA TRP A 46 -68.08 -0.25 24.08
C TRP A 46 -68.66 -1.33 25.02
N GLN A 47 -69.35 -2.31 24.44
CA GLN A 47 -70.08 -3.38 25.10
C GLN A 47 -69.59 -4.73 24.56
N GLY A 48 -69.79 -5.77 25.35
CA GLY A 48 -69.29 -7.12 25.06
C GLY A 48 -68.89 -7.87 26.33
N PRO A 49 -68.44 -9.13 26.21
CA PRO A 49 -68.04 -9.95 27.35
C PRO A 49 -66.84 -9.36 28.09
N ALA A 50 -66.78 -9.56 29.41
CA ALA A 50 -65.60 -9.23 30.20
C ALA A 50 -64.43 -10.16 29.80
N PHE A 51 -63.21 -9.64 29.77
CA PHE A 51 -62.04 -10.48 29.53
C PHE A 51 -61.87 -11.46 30.69
N GLY A 52 -61.85 -12.76 30.41
CA GLY A 52 -61.77 -13.80 31.44
C GLY A 52 -62.02 -15.19 30.87
N TRP A 53 -62.10 -16.20 31.75
CA TRP A 53 -62.28 -17.59 31.35
C TRP A 53 -63.60 -17.83 30.60
N ALA A 54 -64.69 -17.20 31.03
CA ALA A 54 -65.99 -17.28 30.34
C ALA A 54 -65.90 -16.82 28.88
N PHE A 55 -65.18 -15.73 28.61
CA PHE A 55 -64.94 -15.25 27.25
C PHE A 55 -64.16 -16.28 26.40
N VAL A 56 -63.20 -16.99 26.98
CA VAL A 56 -62.45 -18.05 26.27
C VAL A 56 -63.36 -19.22 25.91
N GLU A 57 -64.21 -19.65 26.84
CA GLU A 57 -65.20 -20.70 26.57
C GLU A 57 -66.17 -20.29 25.47
N ASP A 58 -66.65 -19.05 25.50
CA ASP A 58 -67.55 -18.51 24.49
C ASP A 58 -66.83 -18.33 23.14
N LEU A 59 -65.57 -17.90 23.11
CA LEU A 59 -64.77 -17.79 21.88
C LEU A 59 -64.56 -19.13 21.19
N ILE A 60 -64.51 -20.23 21.95
CA ILE A 60 -64.35 -21.60 21.43
C ILE A 60 -65.69 -22.19 20.97
N ARG A 61 -66.80 -21.84 21.63
CA ARG A 61 -68.11 -22.48 21.44
C ARG A 61 -69.11 -21.65 20.63
N ALA A 62 -68.97 -20.34 20.58
CA ALA A 62 -69.96 -19.41 20.04
C ALA A 62 -69.53 -18.81 18.69
N ASP A 63 -70.53 -18.45 17.88
CA ASP A 63 -70.34 -17.65 16.67
C ASP A 63 -70.03 -16.18 17.07
N ALA A 64 -69.20 -15.49 16.30
CA ALA A 64 -68.77 -14.12 16.59
C ALA A 64 -69.95 -13.15 16.77
N GLN A 65 -71.09 -13.44 16.15
CA GLN A 65 -72.33 -12.68 16.30
C GLN A 65 -72.98 -12.79 17.70
N GLN A 66 -72.76 -13.89 18.42
CA GLN A 66 -73.25 -14.05 19.80
C GLN A 66 -72.39 -13.28 20.80
N LEU A 67 -71.08 -13.20 20.55
CA LEU A 67 -70.12 -12.48 21.38
C LEU A 67 -70.23 -10.96 21.23
N TRP A 68 -70.48 -10.48 20.02
CA TRP A 68 -70.66 -9.06 19.71
C TRP A 68 -71.90 -8.83 18.84
N PRO A 69 -73.09 -8.74 19.46
CA PRO A 69 -74.34 -8.52 18.75
C PRO A 69 -74.29 -7.24 17.91
N GLY A 70 -74.79 -7.31 16.67
CA GLY A 70 -74.80 -6.15 15.75
C GLY A 70 -73.45 -5.77 15.15
N THR A 71 -72.39 -6.57 15.35
CA THR A 71 -71.07 -6.35 14.76
C THR A 71 -70.80 -7.38 13.65
N PRO A 72 -70.46 -6.97 12.42
CA PRO A 72 -70.12 -7.91 11.34
C PRO A 72 -68.89 -8.77 11.70
N PRO A 73 -68.95 -10.11 11.60
CA PRO A 73 -67.80 -10.98 11.91
C PRO A 73 -66.56 -10.68 11.09
N LEU A 74 -66.74 -10.26 9.83
CA LEU A 74 -65.64 -9.88 8.95
C LEU A 74 -64.89 -8.64 9.48
N LEU A 75 -65.59 -7.69 10.10
CA LEU A 75 -64.96 -6.50 10.70
C LEU A 75 -64.10 -6.90 11.92
N VAL A 76 -64.59 -7.81 12.76
CA VAL A 76 -63.82 -8.36 13.89
C VAL A 76 -62.55 -9.06 13.39
N ALA A 77 -62.67 -9.88 12.34
CA ALA A 77 -61.53 -10.58 11.74
C ALA A 77 -60.49 -9.61 11.14
N VAL A 78 -60.93 -8.55 10.45
CA VAL A 78 -60.05 -7.51 9.88
C VAL A 78 -59.33 -6.75 10.98
N VAL A 79 -60.05 -6.30 12.02
CA VAL A 79 -59.44 -5.59 13.16
C VAL A 79 -58.46 -6.50 13.91
N PHE A 80 -58.81 -7.78 14.09
CA PHE A 80 -57.92 -8.76 14.70
C PHE A 80 -56.64 -8.96 13.87
N ALA A 81 -56.76 -9.11 12.55
CA ALA A 81 -55.62 -9.25 11.66
C ALA A 81 -54.71 -8.00 11.71
N LEU A 82 -55.29 -6.80 11.74
CA LEU A 82 -54.53 -5.55 11.86
C LEU A 82 -53.79 -5.44 13.20
N LEU A 83 -54.45 -5.78 14.31
CA LEU A 83 -53.82 -5.76 15.64
C LEU A 83 -52.73 -6.84 15.76
N LEU A 84 -52.95 -8.03 15.19
CA LEU A 84 -51.96 -9.10 15.16
C LEU A 84 -50.72 -8.66 14.37
N VAL A 85 -50.90 -8.05 13.21
CA VAL A 85 -49.80 -7.47 12.42
C VAL A 85 -49.06 -6.40 13.23
N LEU A 86 -49.79 -5.48 13.88
CA LEU A 86 -49.20 -4.41 14.68
C LEU A 86 -48.36 -4.91 15.87
N VAL A 87 -48.75 -6.03 16.49
CA VAL A 87 -48.05 -6.59 17.66
C VAL A 87 -46.93 -7.55 17.25
N VAL A 88 -47.09 -8.32 16.17
CA VAL A 88 -46.14 -9.37 15.77
C VAL A 88 -45.03 -8.83 14.87
N VAL A 89 -45.34 -7.90 13.95
CA VAL A 89 -44.37 -7.41 12.96
C VAL A 89 -43.24 -6.59 13.58
N PRO A 90 -43.46 -5.60 14.47
CA PRO A 90 -42.37 -4.83 15.07
C PRO A 90 -41.33 -5.67 15.82
N PRO A 91 -41.68 -6.63 16.70
CA PRO A 91 -40.69 -7.48 17.35
C PRO A 91 -40.01 -8.44 16.39
N LEU A 92 -40.69 -8.93 15.34
CA LEU A 92 -40.04 -9.73 14.29
C LEU A 92 -39.03 -8.91 13.49
N LEU A 93 -39.38 -7.67 13.10
CA LEU A 93 -38.47 -6.75 12.43
C LEU A 93 -37.30 -6.35 13.35
N GLY A 94 -37.57 -6.10 14.63
CA GLY A 94 -36.55 -5.80 15.64
C GLY A 94 -35.62 -6.99 15.87
N TRP A 95 -36.16 -8.20 15.96
CA TRP A 95 -35.39 -9.44 16.11
C TRP A 95 -34.55 -9.73 14.87
N ARG A 96 -35.14 -9.60 13.66
CA ARG A 96 -34.42 -9.75 12.39
C ARG A 96 -33.33 -8.69 12.25
N TRP A 97 -33.62 -7.44 12.59
CA TRP A 97 -32.63 -6.35 12.61
C TRP A 97 -31.50 -6.61 13.58
N TRP A 98 -31.81 -7.14 14.77
CA TRP A 98 -30.81 -7.53 15.75
C TRP A 98 -29.99 -8.74 15.31
N GLN A 99 -30.61 -9.77 14.72
CA GLN A 99 -29.91 -10.92 14.14
C GLN A 99 -28.98 -10.51 13.00
N MET A 100 -29.43 -9.64 12.10
CA MET A 100 -28.60 -9.10 11.01
C MET A 100 -27.45 -8.22 11.52
N ARG A 101 -27.49 -7.75 12.76
CA ARG A 101 -26.44 -6.95 13.41
C ARG A 101 -25.60 -7.74 14.40
N ARG A 102 -25.90 -9.02 14.63
CA ARG A 102 -25.02 -9.86 15.44
C ARG A 102 -23.74 -10.11 14.64
N PRO A 103 -22.56 -9.85 15.23
CA PRO A 103 -21.29 -10.25 14.62
C PRO A 103 -21.36 -11.74 14.30
N GLU A 104 -20.93 -12.14 13.10
CA GLU A 104 -20.70 -13.55 12.81
C GLU A 104 -19.66 -14.06 13.80
N ALA A 105 -19.88 -15.25 14.36
CA ALA A 105 -19.05 -15.77 15.45
C ALA A 105 -17.56 -15.96 15.08
N ASP A 106 -17.24 -15.93 13.79
CA ASP A 106 -15.90 -16.06 13.23
C ASP A 106 -15.44 -14.80 12.45
N ASP A 107 -16.10 -13.64 12.57
CA ASP A 107 -15.58 -12.40 11.96
C ASP A 107 -14.34 -11.90 12.73
N PRO A 108 -13.14 -11.85 12.11
CA PRO A 108 -11.93 -11.40 12.78
C PRO A 108 -11.85 -9.88 12.95
N VAL A 109 -12.64 -9.11 12.19
CA VAL A 109 -12.56 -7.64 12.13
C VAL A 109 -12.77 -6.94 13.49
N PRO A 110 -13.70 -7.36 14.36
CA PRO A 110 -13.85 -6.77 15.70
C PRO A 110 -12.64 -6.93 16.61
N SER A 111 -11.78 -7.93 16.36
CA SER A 111 -10.55 -8.19 17.12
C SER A 111 -9.34 -7.42 16.57
N LEU A 112 -9.47 -6.82 15.38
CA LEU A 112 -8.48 -5.92 14.79
C LEU A 112 -8.64 -4.48 15.33
N ALA A 113 -7.77 -3.57 14.88
CA ALA A 113 -7.74 -2.20 15.33
C ALA A 113 -9.09 -1.47 15.15
N SER A 114 -9.52 -0.80 16.22
CA SER A 114 -10.61 0.17 16.20
C SER A 114 -10.07 1.58 15.92
N PRO A 115 -10.93 2.58 15.62
CA PRO A 115 -10.49 3.97 15.44
C PRO A 115 -9.66 4.53 16.61
N ARG A 116 -9.86 4.03 17.84
CA ARG A 116 -9.08 4.45 19.02
C ARG A 116 -7.66 3.91 19.01
N ASP A 117 -7.44 2.71 18.47
CA ASP A 117 -6.13 2.07 18.41
C ASP A 117 -5.22 2.68 17.33
N VAL A 118 -5.82 3.42 16.38
CA VAL A 118 -5.13 4.10 15.27
C VAL A 118 -5.37 5.62 15.28
N ASP A 119 -5.65 6.21 16.45
CA ASP A 119 -5.97 7.64 16.57
C ASP A 119 -4.87 8.54 15.97
N GLU A 120 -3.59 8.17 16.14
CA GLU A 120 -2.47 8.92 15.56
C GLU A 120 -2.45 8.99 14.03
N LEU A 121 -3.15 8.07 13.35
CA LEU A 121 -3.26 8.01 11.89
C LEU A 121 -4.52 8.70 11.37
N ILE A 122 -5.41 9.20 12.24
CA ILE A 122 -6.71 9.76 11.85
C ILE A 122 -7.00 11.10 12.55
N GLY A 123 -7.99 11.82 12.01
CA GLY A 123 -8.62 12.95 12.70
C GLY A 123 -7.68 14.07 13.17
N ASP A 124 -7.98 14.64 14.34
CA ASP A 124 -7.27 15.79 14.89
C ASP A 124 -5.85 15.43 15.37
N ALA A 125 -5.59 14.18 15.78
CA ALA A 125 -4.27 13.73 16.21
C ALA A 125 -3.28 13.70 15.05
N ALA A 126 -3.67 13.13 13.91
CA ALA A 126 -2.87 13.14 12.69
C ALA A 126 -2.60 14.59 12.19
N ARG A 127 -3.61 15.46 12.23
CA ARG A 127 -3.46 16.89 11.85
C ARG A 127 -2.47 17.63 12.75
N ARG A 128 -2.56 17.45 14.07
CA ARG A 128 -1.59 18.02 15.02
C ARG A 128 -0.17 17.48 14.78
N ARG A 129 -0.03 16.20 14.41
CA ARG A 129 1.26 15.61 14.06
C ARG A 129 1.82 16.25 12.80
N ALA A 130 1.02 16.39 11.74
CA ALA A 130 1.41 17.07 10.51
C ALA A 130 1.89 18.52 10.77
N GLN A 131 1.17 19.27 11.62
CA GLN A 131 1.56 20.63 12.00
C GLN A 131 2.92 20.69 12.73
N ARG A 132 3.25 19.68 13.54
CA ARG A 132 4.57 19.59 14.20
C ARG A 132 5.69 19.22 13.22
N LEU A 133 5.40 18.34 12.26
CA LEU A 133 6.38 17.84 11.31
C LEU A 133 6.65 18.81 10.16
N ARG A 134 5.76 19.77 9.93
CA ARG A 134 5.82 20.74 8.83
C ARG A 134 5.74 22.17 9.36
N PRO A 135 6.88 22.82 9.62
CA PRO A 135 6.93 24.21 10.09
C PRO A 135 6.10 25.21 9.27
N SER A 136 5.96 25.00 7.96
CA SER A 136 5.11 25.79 7.05
C SER A 136 3.63 25.79 7.44
N LEU A 137 3.16 24.79 8.19
CA LEU A 137 1.79 24.68 8.67
C LEU A 137 1.58 25.29 10.07
N ALA A 138 2.63 25.80 10.73
CA ALA A 138 2.57 26.24 12.13
C ALA A 138 1.53 27.37 12.36
N GLY A 139 1.29 28.22 11.36
CA GLY A 139 0.34 29.33 11.43
C GLY A 139 -1.14 28.94 11.21
N LEU A 140 -1.44 27.72 10.78
CA LEU A 140 -2.80 27.26 10.51
C LEU A 140 -3.42 26.59 11.74
N HIS A 141 -4.73 26.74 11.96
CA HIS A 141 -5.39 25.89 12.94
C HIS A 141 -5.45 24.45 12.41
N HIS A 142 -5.21 23.44 13.25
CA HIS A 142 -5.11 22.03 12.80
C HIS A 142 -6.30 21.54 11.95
N ARG A 143 -7.51 22.07 12.17
CA ARG A 143 -8.71 21.76 11.38
C ARG A 143 -8.76 22.39 9.99
N GLU A 144 -7.92 23.39 9.73
CA GLU A 144 -7.80 24.09 8.45
C GLU A 144 -6.74 23.47 7.55
N ILE A 145 -5.89 22.58 8.09
CA ILE A 145 -4.87 21.86 7.33
C ILE A 145 -5.57 21.00 6.27
N PRO A 146 -5.23 21.07 4.98
CA PRO A 146 -5.85 20.21 3.97
C PRO A 146 -5.45 18.75 4.19
N ASP A 147 -6.33 17.82 3.83
CA ASP A 147 -6.12 16.37 4.02
C ASP A 147 -4.83 15.85 3.37
N THR A 148 -4.45 16.42 2.22
CA THR A 148 -3.21 16.12 1.49
C THR A 148 -1.97 16.57 2.26
N ALA A 149 -2.06 17.61 3.07
CA ALA A 149 -0.96 18.09 3.90
C ALA A 149 -0.76 17.26 5.17
N VAL A 150 -1.74 16.45 5.59
CA VAL A 150 -1.67 15.63 6.82
C VAL A 150 -0.70 14.46 6.66
N GLY A 151 -0.71 13.81 5.50
CA GLY A 151 0.06 12.60 5.26
C GLY A 151 -0.51 11.72 4.16
N ILE A 152 0.20 10.64 3.87
CA ILE A 152 -0.08 9.70 2.80
C ILE A 152 -1.29 8.83 3.19
N ALA A 153 -2.33 8.86 2.37
CA ALA A 153 -3.53 8.06 2.56
C ALA A 153 -3.22 6.57 2.33
N VAL A 154 -3.21 5.76 3.40
CA VAL A 154 -2.89 4.31 3.31
C VAL A 154 -4.11 3.43 3.08
N GLY A 155 -5.29 3.88 3.50
CA GLY A 155 -6.54 3.16 3.28
C GLY A 155 -7.64 3.56 4.24
N ARG A 156 -8.84 3.03 4.00
CA ARG A 156 -10.02 3.27 4.82
C ARG A 156 -10.21 2.14 5.83
N LEU A 157 -10.30 2.46 7.13
CA LEU A 157 -10.44 1.46 8.19
C LEU A 157 -11.63 0.53 7.94
N VAL A 158 -11.41 -0.78 8.00
CA VAL A 158 -12.47 -1.79 8.07
C VAL A 158 -12.69 -2.10 9.54
N HIS A 159 -13.87 -1.71 10.06
CA HIS A 159 -14.28 -1.92 11.44
C HIS A 159 -15.83 -1.94 11.48
N PRO A 160 -16.49 -2.60 12.46
CA PRO A 160 -17.96 -2.74 12.50
C PRO A 160 -18.75 -1.42 12.62
N GLY A 161 -18.07 -0.31 12.94
CA GLY A 161 -18.67 1.02 13.06
C GLY A 161 -19.11 1.61 11.72
N ARG A 162 -20.13 2.49 11.74
CA ARG A 162 -20.63 3.18 10.53
C ARG A 162 -19.61 4.15 9.92
N HIS A 163 -18.80 4.80 10.75
CA HIS A 163 -17.77 5.72 10.28
C HIS A 163 -16.46 4.98 10.07
N ARG A 164 -15.98 5.01 8.83
CA ARG A 164 -14.76 4.35 8.39
C ARG A 164 -13.72 5.40 8.02
N PRO A 165 -12.90 5.87 8.97
CA PRO A 165 -11.94 6.94 8.74
C PRO A 165 -10.84 6.50 7.76
N ILE A 166 -10.24 7.49 7.09
CA ILE A 166 -9.04 7.28 6.27
C ILE A 166 -7.83 7.36 7.18
N LEU A 167 -7.00 6.33 7.17
CA LEU A 167 -5.73 6.30 7.86
C LEU A 167 -4.68 6.99 7.00
N ARG A 168 -3.88 7.86 7.62
CA ARG A 168 -2.82 8.61 6.98
C ARG A 168 -1.49 8.34 7.67
N ALA A 169 -0.52 7.82 6.92
CA ALA A 169 0.86 7.77 7.34
C ALA A 169 1.43 9.20 7.33
N SER A 170 2.04 9.62 8.42
CA SER A 170 2.56 10.98 8.58
C SER A 170 3.82 11.23 7.73
N TRP A 171 4.24 12.49 7.57
CA TRP A 171 5.45 12.88 6.85
C TRP A 171 6.77 12.60 7.60
N GLU A 172 6.77 11.53 8.39
CA GLU A 172 7.96 10.87 8.94
C GLU A 172 7.86 9.34 8.87
N ASP A 173 6.71 8.81 8.44
CA ASP A 173 6.47 7.38 8.36
C ASP A 173 7.00 6.82 7.04
N VAL A 174 7.85 5.79 7.13
CA VAL A 174 8.42 5.11 5.96
C VAL A 174 7.68 3.80 5.69
N LEU A 175 7.39 3.54 4.42
CA LEU A 175 6.37 2.58 4.01
C LEU A 175 6.98 1.39 3.26
N LEU A 176 6.58 0.18 3.65
CA LEU A 176 6.86 -1.06 2.94
C LEU A 176 5.55 -1.77 2.61
N ALA A 177 5.30 -2.00 1.32
CA ALA A 177 4.14 -2.73 0.84
C ALA A 177 4.54 -4.06 0.21
N ILE A 178 3.98 -5.16 0.71
CA ILE A 178 4.11 -6.51 0.13
C ILE A 178 2.75 -6.90 -0.46
N MET A 179 2.70 -7.02 -1.77
CA MET A 179 1.45 -7.27 -2.50
C MET A 179 1.74 -8.11 -3.74
N ALA A 180 0.86 -9.02 -4.15
CA ALA A 180 1.10 -9.77 -5.39
C ALA A 180 0.88 -8.90 -6.66
N PRO A 181 1.32 -9.37 -7.85
CA PRO A 181 0.93 -8.76 -9.12
C PRO A 181 -0.60 -8.64 -9.24
N ARG A 182 -1.07 -7.54 -9.84
CA ARG A 182 -2.51 -7.23 -10.03
C ARG A 182 -3.32 -7.07 -8.73
N ALA A 183 -2.66 -6.87 -7.58
CA ALA A 183 -3.33 -6.58 -6.31
C ALA A 183 -3.72 -5.09 -6.12
N GLY A 184 -3.47 -4.23 -7.12
CA GLY A 184 -3.82 -2.81 -7.07
C GLY A 184 -2.73 -1.89 -6.50
N LYS A 185 -1.47 -2.35 -6.45
CA LYS A 185 -0.31 -1.57 -5.97
C LYS A 185 -0.21 -0.20 -6.61
N THR A 186 -0.13 -0.15 -7.94
CA THR A 186 0.06 1.08 -8.70
C THR A 186 -1.15 2.01 -8.52
N THR A 187 -2.36 1.44 -8.59
CA THR A 187 -3.61 2.21 -8.55
C THR A 187 -3.91 2.80 -7.18
N ALA A 188 -3.46 2.19 -6.08
CA ALA A 188 -3.80 2.61 -4.72
C ALA A 188 -2.61 3.11 -3.89
N LEU A 189 -1.37 2.66 -4.17
CA LEU A 189 -0.17 2.99 -3.38
C LEU A 189 0.87 3.82 -4.14
N ALA A 190 0.78 3.92 -5.46
CA ALA A 190 1.67 4.78 -6.25
C ALA A 190 0.97 6.06 -6.72
N VAL A 191 -0.11 5.93 -7.49
CA VAL A 191 -0.78 7.07 -8.14
C VAL A 191 -1.35 8.09 -7.14
N PRO A 192 -2.18 7.72 -6.14
CA PRO A 192 -2.74 8.70 -5.22
C PRO A 192 -1.68 9.45 -4.40
N PRO A 193 -0.67 8.79 -3.79
CA PRO A 193 0.39 9.51 -3.07
C PRO A 193 1.18 10.49 -3.94
N ILE A 194 1.46 10.16 -5.21
CA ILE A 194 2.16 11.05 -6.14
C ILE A 194 1.33 12.31 -6.38
N ILE A 195 0.03 12.18 -6.65
CA ILE A 195 -0.86 13.31 -6.93
C ILE A 195 -0.97 14.23 -5.71
N ASP A 196 -1.13 13.64 -4.52
CA ASP A 196 -1.32 14.37 -3.26
C ASP A 196 -0.03 14.96 -2.68
N ALA A 197 1.14 14.65 -3.27
CA ALA A 197 2.43 15.02 -2.71
C ALA A 197 2.61 16.56 -2.63
N PRO A 198 2.94 17.11 -1.45
CA PRO A 198 3.08 18.55 -1.27
C PRO A 198 4.40 19.12 -1.79
N GLY A 199 5.42 18.29 -2.00
CA GLY A 199 6.76 18.68 -2.44
C GLY A 199 7.25 17.87 -3.63
N ALA A 200 8.58 17.73 -3.72
CA ALA A 200 9.25 16.96 -4.76
C ALA A 200 8.84 15.48 -4.71
N VAL A 201 8.70 14.88 -5.89
CA VAL A 201 8.35 13.47 -6.04
C VAL A 201 9.38 12.74 -6.90
N LEU A 202 9.93 11.65 -6.38
CA LEU A 202 10.67 10.66 -7.14
C LEU A 202 9.78 9.42 -7.33
N ALA A 203 9.59 8.96 -8.56
CA ALA A 203 8.80 7.76 -8.84
C ALA A 203 9.54 6.82 -9.80
N THR A 204 9.78 5.58 -9.38
CA THR A 204 10.34 4.53 -10.24
C THR A 204 9.23 3.69 -10.85
N SER A 205 9.38 3.23 -12.09
CA SER A 205 8.49 2.22 -12.68
C SER A 205 9.11 1.49 -13.87
N ASN A 206 8.69 0.25 -14.12
CA ASN A 206 9.02 -0.49 -15.34
C ASN A 206 7.93 -0.38 -16.42
N ARG A 207 6.87 0.38 -16.16
CA ARG A 207 5.72 0.61 -17.02
C ARG A 207 5.43 2.10 -17.17
N SER A 208 4.62 2.43 -18.16
CA SER A 208 4.20 3.80 -18.44
C SER A 208 2.97 4.25 -17.65
N ASP A 209 2.36 3.38 -16.85
CA ASP A 209 1.07 3.61 -16.19
C ASP A 209 1.13 4.70 -15.11
N VAL A 210 2.15 4.67 -14.24
CA VAL A 210 2.36 5.70 -13.21
C VAL A 210 2.52 7.08 -13.86
N TRP A 211 3.42 7.20 -14.84
CA TRP A 211 3.65 8.45 -15.57
C TRP A 211 2.38 8.91 -16.28
N ALA A 212 1.72 8.01 -17.02
CA ALA A 212 0.53 8.34 -17.77
C ALA A 212 -0.59 8.88 -16.88
N ALA A 213 -0.77 8.31 -15.68
CA ALA A 213 -1.81 8.71 -14.75
C ALA A 213 -1.51 10.00 -13.97
N THR A 214 -0.24 10.37 -13.79
CA THR A 214 0.13 11.43 -12.84
C THR A 214 0.85 12.62 -13.45
N ALA A 215 1.51 12.47 -14.61
CA ALA A 215 2.40 13.50 -15.15
C ALA A 215 1.69 14.82 -15.48
N LEU A 216 0.49 14.79 -16.06
CA LEU A 216 -0.26 16.01 -16.41
C LEU A 216 -0.74 16.76 -15.16
N THR A 217 -1.27 16.03 -14.18
CA THR A 217 -1.64 16.62 -12.89
C THR A 217 -0.42 17.20 -12.17
N ARG A 218 0.72 16.49 -12.13
CA ARG A 218 1.97 17.00 -11.52
C ARG A 218 2.59 18.18 -12.27
N ALA A 219 2.43 18.27 -13.59
CA ALA A 219 2.86 19.42 -14.37
C ALA A 219 2.15 20.73 -13.99
N SER A 220 1.00 20.65 -13.31
CA SER A 220 0.33 21.84 -12.74
C SER A 220 0.95 22.31 -11.42
N ALA A 221 1.69 21.44 -10.72
CA ALA A 221 2.34 21.74 -9.45
C ALA A 221 3.82 22.12 -9.60
N GLY A 222 4.53 21.53 -10.57
CA GLY A 222 5.96 21.75 -10.80
C GLY A 222 6.44 21.15 -12.13
N GLN A 223 7.74 21.20 -12.39
CA GLN A 223 8.33 20.64 -13.60
C GLN A 223 8.31 19.10 -13.56
N VAL A 224 8.02 18.48 -14.69
CA VAL A 224 8.07 17.01 -14.84
C VAL A 224 9.32 16.60 -15.59
N TRP A 225 10.18 15.85 -14.90
CA TRP A 225 11.40 15.24 -15.42
C TRP A 225 11.14 13.76 -15.70
N LEU A 226 11.18 13.36 -16.97
CA LEU A 226 10.96 11.96 -17.38
C LEU A 226 12.27 11.34 -17.86
N PHE A 227 12.93 10.55 -17.00
CA PHE A 227 14.12 9.77 -17.34
C PHE A 227 13.67 8.42 -17.93
N ASP A 228 13.67 8.32 -19.26
CA ASP A 228 13.20 7.13 -19.99
C ASP A 228 14.21 6.64 -21.05
N PRO A 229 15.42 6.21 -20.63
CA PRO A 229 16.49 5.80 -21.53
C PRO A 229 16.13 4.60 -22.41
N GLN A 230 15.16 3.77 -21.99
CA GLN A 230 14.73 2.59 -22.73
C GLN A 230 13.38 2.76 -23.44
N ARG A 231 12.89 4.01 -23.54
CA ARG A 231 11.68 4.40 -24.29
C ARG A 231 10.45 3.56 -23.90
N VAL A 232 10.21 3.38 -22.60
CA VAL A 232 9.00 2.77 -22.01
C VAL A 232 7.76 3.57 -22.42
N THR A 233 7.82 4.89 -22.27
CA THR A 233 6.76 5.84 -22.66
C THR A 233 6.90 6.31 -24.11
N ARG A 234 8.07 6.08 -24.73
CA ARG A 234 8.37 6.53 -26.10
C ARG A 234 8.32 8.06 -26.25
N GLN A 235 8.43 8.82 -25.16
CA GLN A 235 8.59 10.27 -25.22
C GLN A 235 10.00 10.63 -25.68
N PRO A 236 10.20 11.79 -26.33
CA PRO A 236 11.53 12.28 -26.64
C PRO A 236 12.29 12.61 -25.36
N GLN A 237 13.62 12.56 -25.42
CA GLN A 237 14.48 13.03 -24.36
C GLN A 237 14.29 14.54 -24.14
N GLY A 238 13.98 14.94 -22.91
CA GLY A 238 13.78 16.34 -22.54
C GLY A 238 14.95 16.96 -21.76
N PHE A 239 15.83 16.14 -21.19
CA PHE A 239 16.94 16.58 -20.34
C PHE A 239 18.05 15.51 -20.32
N TRP A 240 19.15 15.81 -19.64
CA TRP A 240 20.18 14.84 -19.29
C TRP A 240 20.62 15.03 -17.84
N TRP A 241 21.19 14.01 -17.22
CA TRP A 241 21.72 14.05 -15.86
C TRP A 241 23.21 13.70 -15.91
N ASP A 242 24.04 14.38 -15.14
CA ASP A 242 25.46 14.01 -15.02
C ASP A 242 25.68 13.15 -13.76
N PRO A 243 25.95 11.84 -13.90
CA PRO A 243 26.22 10.98 -12.75
C PRO A 243 27.55 11.29 -12.06
N LEU A 244 28.47 11.95 -12.76
CA LEU A 244 29.80 12.30 -12.25
C LEU A 244 29.82 13.65 -11.53
N ALA A 245 28.77 14.48 -11.67
CA ALA A 245 28.72 15.82 -11.08
C ALA A 245 28.90 15.83 -9.55
N ALA A 246 28.44 14.77 -8.87
CA ALA A 246 28.59 14.61 -7.42
C ALA A 246 29.85 13.82 -7.00
N VAL A 247 30.73 13.46 -7.95
CA VAL A 247 31.91 12.64 -7.67
C VAL A 247 33.14 13.54 -7.52
N SER A 248 33.52 13.80 -6.27
CA SER A 248 34.72 14.56 -5.89
C SER A 248 35.72 13.74 -5.07
N THR A 249 35.26 12.62 -4.51
CA THR A 249 36.03 11.74 -3.63
C THR A 249 36.03 10.29 -4.11
N VAL A 250 36.97 9.50 -3.58
CA VAL A 250 37.02 8.04 -3.83
C VAL A 250 35.75 7.35 -3.32
N GLU A 251 35.19 7.81 -2.20
CA GLU A 251 33.98 7.25 -1.61
C GLU A 251 32.74 7.49 -2.49
N GLU A 252 32.57 8.69 -3.03
CA GLU A 252 31.47 9.00 -3.95
C GLU A 252 31.59 8.21 -5.26
N ALA A 253 32.80 8.05 -5.78
CA ALA A 253 33.06 7.21 -6.96
C ALA A 253 32.76 5.72 -6.69
N ALA A 254 33.12 5.23 -5.50
CA ALA A 254 32.84 3.85 -5.08
C ALA A 254 31.34 3.60 -4.93
N ARG A 255 30.62 4.55 -4.33
CA ARG A 255 29.16 4.48 -4.20
C ARG A 255 28.47 4.47 -5.56
N LEU A 256 28.95 5.26 -6.53
CA LEU A 256 28.44 5.19 -7.90
C LEU A 256 28.74 3.82 -8.54
N ALA A 257 29.95 3.29 -8.36
CA ALA A 257 30.33 1.96 -8.85
C ALA A 257 29.49 0.83 -8.26
N ASP A 258 29.13 0.91 -6.98
CA ASP A 258 28.31 -0.09 -6.31
C ASP A 258 26.95 -0.29 -6.97
N HIS A 259 26.32 0.78 -7.50
CA HIS A 259 25.06 0.67 -8.25
C HIS A 259 25.20 -0.16 -9.53
N PHE A 260 26.35 -0.11 -10.19
CA PHE A 260 26.63 -0.95 -11.37
C PHE A 260 26.95 -2.39 -10.97
N ILE A 261 27.72 -2.59 -9.91
CA ILE A 261 28.07 -3.93 -9.42
C ILE A 261 26.85 -4.67 -8.88
N GLN A 262 25.89 -3.97 -8.28
CA GLN A 262 24.67 -4.58 -7.75
C GLN A 262 23.85 -5.31 -8.81
N GLU A 263 23.93 -4.93 -10.09
CA GLU A 263 23.20 -5.61 -11.18
C GLU A 263 23.71 -7.03 -11.47
N ILE A 264 25.00 -7.28 -11.22
CA ILE A 264 25.62 -8.59 -11.46
C ILE A 264 25.70 -9.46 -10.19
N ARG A 265 25.42 -8.88 -9.01
CA ARG A 265 25.32 -9.63 -7.75
C ARG A 265 24.09 -10.55 -7.81
N GLY A 266 24.32 -11.86 -7.77
CA GLY A 266 23.27 -12.89 -7.85
C GLY A 266 23.22 -13.66 -9.18
N VAL A 267 23.95 -13.22 -10.21
CA VAL A 267 24.10 -13.98 -11.47
C VAL A 267 25.24 -14.99 -11.32
N GLY A 268 24.95 -16.17 -10.78
CA GLY A 268 25.77 -17.38 -10.95
C GLY A 268 27.19 -17.42 -10.38
N SER A 269 27.70 -16.37 -9.75
CA SER A 269 29.06 -16.36 -9.16
C SER A 269 29.01 -16.64 -7.65
N SER A 270 29.58 -17.77 -7.22
CA SER A 270 29.87 -18.03 -5.80
C SER A 270 31.10 -17.28 -5.29
N ASP A 271 31.90 -16.68 -6.20
CA ASP A 271 33.15 -16.01 -5.84
C ASP A 271 32.94 -14.48 -5.73
N PRO A 272 33.06 -13.91 -4.50
CA PRO A 272 32.94 -12.47 -4.29
C PRO A 272 34.12 -11.67 -4.87
N PHE A 273 35.21 -12.31 -5.29
CA PHE A 273 36.39 -11.63 -5.83
C PHE A 273 36.08 -10.79 -7.06
N TRP A 274 35.39 -11.35 -8.06
CA TRP A 274 35.20 -10.68 -9.36
C TRP A 274 34.35 -9.41 -9.25
N PRO A 275 33.18 -9.40 -8.59
CA PRO A 275 32.39 -8.18 -8.42
C PRO A 275 33.14 -7.11 -7.61
N LEU A 276 33.90 -7.49 -6.59
CA LEU A 276 34.69 -6.54 -5.79
C LEU A 276 35.81 -5.90 -6.63
N ALA A 277 36.59 -6.70 -7.35
CA ALA A 277 37.67 -6.20 -8.19
C ALA A 277 37.17 -5.32 -9.35
N ALA A 278 35.99 -5.65 -9.92
CA ALA A 278 35.32 -4.82 -10.91
C ALA A 278 34.82 -3.50 -10.33
N GLY A 279 34.28 -3.52 -9.10
CA GLY A 279 33.87 -2.32 -8.37
C GLY A 279 35.03 -1.35 -8.15
N ASP A 280 36.18 -1.85 -7.70
CA ASP A 280 37.40 -1.04 -7.55
C ASP A 280 37.88 -0.43 -8.88
N LEU A 281 37.76 -1.18 -9.98
CA LEU A 281 38.10 -0.69 -11.31
C LEU A 281 37.17 0.45 -11.71
N LEU A 282 35.85 0.24 -11.64
CA LEU A 282 34.84 1.26 -11.96
C LEU A 282 35.01 2.51 -11.08
N THR A 283 35.30 2.34 -9.79
CA THR A 283 35.60 3.44 -8.86
C THR A 283 36.73 4.31 -9.39
N CYS A 284 37.84 3.70 -9.80
CA CYS A 284 38.98 4.43 -10.34
C CYS A 284 38.62 5.16 -11.65
N LEU A 285 37.87 4.52 -12.54
CA LEU A 285 37.50 5.11 -13.83
C LEU A 285 36.51 6.27 -13.68
N PHE A 286 35.48 6.13 -12.83
CA PHE A 286 34.54 7.21 -12.54
C PHE A 286 35.23 8.40 -11.89
N LEU A 287 36.12 8.14 -10.92
CA LEU A 287 36.90 9.20 -10.29
C LEU A 287 37.83 9.91 -11.28
N ALA A 288 38.46 9.15 -12.20
CA ALA A 288 39.33 9.72 -13.23
C ALA A 288 38.55 10.66 -14.16
N ALA A 289 37.40 10.22 -14.66
CA ALA A 289 36.55 11.01 -15.54
C ALA A 289 36.00 12.25 -14.83
N ALA A 290 35.47 12.11 -13.61
CA ALA A 290 34.94 13.24 -12.85
C ALA A 290 36.03 14.29 -12.58
N SER A 291 37.23 13.85 -12.19
CA SER A 291 38.34 14.76 -11.86
C SER A 291 38.96 15.45 -13.08
N SER A 292 38.77 14.91 -14.29
CA SER A 292 39.29 15.50 -15.53
C SER A 292 38.27 16.35 -16.29
N GLY A 293 37.04 16.50 -15.77
CA GLY A 293 35.93 17.10 -16.52
C GLY A 293 35.45 16.24 -17.69
N GLY A 294 35.75 14.93 -17.66
CA GLY A 294 35.24 13.94 -18.60
C GLY A 294 33.81 13.50 -18.26
N ASN A 295 33.32 12.48 -18.96
CA ASN A 295 31.97 11.95 -18.80
C ASN A 295 31.94 10.40 -18.92
N LEU A 296 30.76 9.79 -18.81
CA LEU A 296 30.63 8.33 -18.85
C LEU A 296 31.02 7.69 -20.20
N ALA A 297 31.07 8.44 -21.30
CA ALA A 297 31.60 7.93 -22.56
C ALA A 297 33.11 7.66 -22.48
N ASP A 298 33.86 8.49 -21.75
CA ASP A 298 35.30 8.28 -21.52
C ASP A 298 35.52 6.98 -20.71
N VAL A 299 34.67 6.76 -19.71
CA VAL A 299 34.69 5.53 -18.91
C VAL A 299 34.39 4.30 -19.76
N GLN A 300 33.41 4.37 -20.65
CA GLN A 300 33.10 3.29 -21.59
C GLN A 300 34.28 3.03 -22.53
N ALA A 301 34.96 4.08 -23.02
CA ALA A 301 36.12 3.95 -23.87
C ALA A 301 37.29 3.26 -23.14
N TRP A 302 37.57 3.66 -21.90
CA TRP A 302 38.61 3.04 -21.07
C TRP A 302 38.28 1.61 -20.64
N LEU A 303 37.00 1.29 -20.41
CA LEU A 303 36.58 -0.10 -20.22
C LEU A 303 36.83 -0.94 -21.48
N SER A 304 36.71 -0.35 -22.66
CA SER A 304 36.93 -1.02 -23.95
C SER A 304 38.42 -1.19 -24.28
N ASP A 305 39.28 -0.31 -23.79
CA ASP A 305 40.74 -0.35 -23.97
C ASP A 305 41.50 -0.56 -22.65
N VAL A 306 41.81 -1.83 -22.38
CA VAL A 306 42.56 -2.27 -21.19
C VAL A 306 44.00 -1.72 -21.15
N THR A 307 44.54 -1.28 -22.29
CA THR A 307 45.91 -0.79 -22.39
C THR A 307 46.06 0.70 -22.12
N SER A 308 44.95 1.44 -22.08
CA SER A 308 44.96 2.88 -21.86
C SER A 308 45.53 3.24 -20.49
N ARG A 309 46.62 4.01 -20.48
CA ARG A 309 47.23 4.57 -19.26
C ARG A 309 46.64 5.92 -18.87
N GLU A 310 45.76 6.47 -19.70
CA GLU A 310 45.16 7.79 -19.52
C GLU A 310 44.47 7.95 -18.16
N PRO A 311 43.59 7.04 -17.69
CA PRO A 311 42.87 7.26 -16.44
C PRO A 311 43.81 7.28 -15.23
N ALA A 312 44.86 6.47 -15.24
CA ALA A 312 45.87 6.47 -14.17
C ALA A 312 46.69 7.78 -14.16
N THR A 313 46.95 8.37 -15.33
CA THR A 313 47.59 9.68 -15.44
C THR A 313 46.68 10.79 -14.92
N LEU A 314 45.40 10.78 -15.30
CA LEU A 314 44.39 11.74 -14.84
C LEU A 314 44.21 11.70 -13.32
N LEU A 315 44.08 10.50 -12.73
CA LEU A 315 44.01 10.34 -11.28
C LEU A 315 45.23 10.89 -10.55
N ARG A 316 46.43 10.71 -11.12
CA ARG A 316 47.67 11.24 -10.53
C ARG A 316 47.70 12.77 -10.59
N ALA A 317 47.29 13.35 -11.71
CA ALA A 317 47.21 14.80 -11.89
C ALA A 317 46.17 15.44 -10.97
N ALA A 318 45.05 14.75 -10.74
CA ALA A 318 43.97 15.15 -9.83
C ALA A 318 44.29 14.97 -8.34
N GLY A 319 45.48 14.50 -7.97
CA GLY A 319 45.87 14.35 -6.56
C GLY A 319 45.43 13.03 -5.91
N PHE A 320 45.07 12.01 -6.68
CA PHE A 320 44.73 10.67 -6.21
C PHE A 320 45.82 9.61 -6.53
N PRO A 321 47.06 9.75 -6.02
CA PRO A 321 48.18 8.88 -6.40
C PRO A 321 48.00 7.43 -5.96
N GLN A 322 47.21 7.16 -4.90
CA GLN A 322 46.88 5.80 -4.47
C GLN A 322 45.94 5.09 -5.45
N ALA A 323 44.86 5.76 -5.85
CA ALA A 323 43.93 5.24 -6.86
C ALA A 323 44.66 5.01 -8.20
N ALA A 324 45.51 5.97 -8.62
CA ALA A 324 46.35 5.83 -9.80
C ALA A 324 47.27 4.61 -9.74
N ARG A 325 47.93 4.36 -8.59
CA ARG A 325 48.78 3.17 -8.40
C ARG A 325 47.97 1.87 -8.41
N SER A 326 46.80 1.86 -7.77
CA SER A 326 45.89 0.69 -7.77
C SER A 326 45.45 0.32 -9.18
N LEU A 327 44.99 1.31 -9.97
CA LEU A 327 44.59 1.10 -11.35
C LEU A 327 45.75 0.61 -12.22
N ALA A 328 46.92 1.27 -12.14
CA ALA A 328 48.10 0.87 -12.90
C ALA A 328 48.58 -0.54 -12.52
N GLY A 329 48.58 -0.86 -11.23
CA GLY A 329 48.92 -2.19 -10.72
C GLY A 329 48.01 -3.27 -11.32
N ARG A 330 46.69 -3.03 -11.34
CA ARG A 330 45.70 -3.92 -11.96
C ARG A 330 45.92 -4.10 -13.47
N GLN A 331 46.22 -3.01 -14.18
CA GLN A 331 46.51 -3.06 -15.63
C GLN A 331 47.81 -3.81 -15.96
N SER A 332 48.79 -3.77 -15.06
CA SER A 332 50.07 -4.50 -15.17
C SER A 332 50.04 -5.93 -14.63
N GLY A 333 48.92 -6.36 -14.04
CA GLY A 333 48.76 -7.70 -13.46
C GLY A 333 48.74 -8.83 -14.51
N ALA A 334 48.57 -10.07 -14.03
CA ALA A 334 48.47 -11.24 -14.90
C ALA A 334 47.33 -11.06 -15.93
N PRO A 335 47.58 -11.30 -17.23
CA PRO A 335 46.59 -11.05 -18.29
C PRO A 335 45.22 -11.67 -18.02
N GLU A 336 45.18 -12.93 -17.58
CA GLU A 336 43.94 -13.66 -17.34
C GLU A 336 43.10 -13.03 -16.22
N THR A 337 43.75 -12.56 -15.15
CA THR A 337 43.07 -11.90 -14.03
C THR A 337 42.59 -10.51 -14.44
N ARG A 338 43.46 -9.74 -15.11
CA ARG A 338 43.12 -8.41 -15.61
C ARG A 338 41.93 -8.45 -16.56
N ASP A 339 41.98 -9.32 -17.56
CA ASP A 339 40.93 -9.43 -18.57
C ASP A 339 39.62 -9.91 -17.94
N GLY A 340 39.66 -10.85 -16.98
CA GLY A 340 38.48 -11.27 -16.21
C GLY A 340 37.84 -10.15 -15.38
N VAL A 341 38.63 -9.27 -14.77
CA VAL A 341 38.12 -8.10 -14.04
C VAL A 341 37.48 -7.09 -14.98
N TYR A 342 38.10 -6.80 -16.12
CA TYR A 342 37.52 -5.90 -17.14
C TYR A 342 36.24 -6.46 -17.74
N GLU A 343 36.16 -7.75 -18.04
CA GLU A 343 34.93 -8.39 -18.53
C GLU A 343 33.79 -8.32 -17.50
N THR A 344 34.11 -8.51 -16.22
CA THR A 344 33.13 -8.35 -15.13
C THR A 344 32.64 -6.90 -15.04
N ALA A 345 33.54 -5.92 -15.13
CA ALA A 345 33.20 -4.50 -15.12
C ALA A 345 32.38 -4.08 -16.35
N ARG A 346 32.72 -4.59 -17.55
CA ARG A 346 31.93 -4.39 -18.78
C ARG A 346 30.53 -4.98 -18.67
N THR A 347 30.41 -6.13 -18.03
CA THR A 347 29.11 -6.78 -17.79
C THR A 347 28.25 -5.92 -16.85
N ALA A 348 28.84 -5.39 -15.78
CA ALA A 348 28.16 -4.47 -14.86
C ALA A 348 27.77 -3.15 -15.53
N ALA A 349 28.66 -2.56 -16.34
CA ALA A 349 28.46 -1.30 -17.04
C ALA A 349 27.82 -1.45 -18.43
N ARG A 350 27.19 -2.60 -18.72
CA ARG A 350 26.69 -2.91 -20.07
C ARG A 350 25.70 -1.87 -20.61
N CYS A 351 24.91 -1.24 -19.75
CA CYS A 351 23.97 -0.19 -20.15
C CYS A 351 24.67 1.03 -20.80
N LEU A 352 25.92 1.31 -20.44
CA LEU A 352 26.71 2.40 -21.03
C LEU A 352 27.15 2.11 -22.47
N SER A 353 27.06 0.86 -22.94
CA SER A 353 27.35 0.54 -24.34
C SER A 353 26.23 0.93 -25.31
N ASP A 354 25.03 1.21 -24.81
CA ASP A 354 23.89 1.63 -25.62
C ASP A 354 23.90 3.17 -25.80
N PRO A 355 24.03 3.68 -27.05
CA PRO A 355 24.00 5.11 -27.31
C PRO A 355 22.70 5.80 -26.88
N ASP A 356 21.56 5.10 -26.93
CA ASP A 356 20.27 5.64 -26.51
C ASP A 356 20.24 5.86 -24.99
N ILE A 357 20.94 5.02 -24.21
CA ILE A 357 21.08 5.19 -22.75
C ILE A 357 22.14 6.25 -22.43
N MET A 358 23.30 6.18 -23.09
CA MET A 358 24.43 7.10 -22.88
C MET A 358 24.03 8.57 -23.09
N ALA A 359 23.13 8.84 -24.04
CA ALA A 359 22.64 10.19 -24.32
C ALA A 359 21.92 10.86 -23.12
N TRP A 360 21.38 10.09 -22.19
CA TRP A 360 20.74 10.63 -20.97
C TRP A 360 21.72 11.00 -19.88
N VAL A 361 22.95 10.50 -19.96
CA VAL A 361 23.96 10.59 -18.90
C VAL A 361 25.26 11.27 -19.33
N THR A 362 25.24 11.90 -20.50
CA THR A 362 26.37 12.66 -21.04
C THR A 362 25.90 13.98 -21.62
N PRO A 363 26.77 15.01 -21.66
CA PRO A 363 26.43 16.30 -22.23
C PRO A 363 25.93 16.14 -23.68
N PRO A 364 24.70 16.55 -23.99
CA PRO A 364 24.13 16.37 -25.30
C PRO A 364 24.77 17.35 -26.29
N ARG A 365 24.85 16.94 -27.56
CA ARG A 365 25.31 17.82 -28.64
C ARG A 365 24.35 19.00 -28.88
N ALA A 366 23.07 18.80 -28.59
CA ALA A 366 22.04 19.84 -28.62
C ALA A 366 21.76 20.28 -27.18
N GLY A 367 21.60 21.59 -26.92
CA GLY A 367 21.49 22.15 -25.58
C GLY A 367 20.21 21.77 -24.81
N LEU A 368 20.07 20.51 -24.41
CA LEU A 368 19.06 20.09 -23.44
C LEU A 368 19.50 20.52 -22.03
N PRO A 369 18.54 20.86 -21.14
CA PRO A 369 18.85 21.19 -19.76
C PRO A 369 19.49 19.99 -19.03
N GLN A 370 20.44 20.30 -18.15
CA GLN A 370 20.97 19.35 -17.17
C GLN A 370 20.04 19.34 -15.94
N LEU A 371 19.68 18.17 -15.44
CA LEU A 371 18.98 18.04 -14.17
C LEU A 371 19.93 18.40 -13.01
N ASP A 372 19.58 19.45 -12.27
CA ASP A 372 20.23 19.80 -11.02
C ASP A 372 19.42 19.25 -9.83
N VAL A 373 19.97 18.20 -9.21
CA VAL A 373 19.35 17.52 -8.06
C VAL A 373 19.21 18.46 -6.85
N HIS A 374 20.08 19.45 -6.68
CA HIS A 374 20.00 20.40 -5.56
C HIS A 374 18.75 21.28 -5.66
N THR A 375 18.44 21.75 -6.86
CA THR A 375 17.20 22.53 -7.08
C THR A 375 15.95 21.64 -7.04
N PHE A 376 16.07 20.38 -7.47
CA PHE A 376 14.95 19.44 -7.47
C PHE A 376 14.43 19.16 -6.06
N VAL A 377 15.29 18.92 -5.07
CA VAL A 377 14.86 18.48 -3.73
C VAL A 377 14.09 19.55 -2.94
N ASP A 378 14.26 20.83 -3.28
CA ASP A 378 13.54 21.98 -2.67
C ASP A 378 12.32 22.43 -3.50
N SER A 379 12.01 21.73 -4.59
CA SER A 379 10.95 22.10 -5.52
C SER A 379 9.65 21.32 -5.28
N THR A 380 8.66 21.57 -6.13
CA THR A 380 7.44 20.76 -6.29
C THR A 380 7.52 19.86 -7.53
N ASP A 381 8.71 19.69 -8.10
CA ASP A 381 8.94 18.93 -9.33
C ASP A 381 8.67 17.44 -9.15
N THR A 382 8.58 16.72 -10.26
CA THR A 382 8.41 15.27 -10.26
C THR A 382 9.38 14.60 -11.21
N LEU A 383 10.20 13.71 -10.69
CA LEU A 383 11.18 12.91 -11.41
C LEU A 383 10.69 11.46 -11.55
N TYR A 384 10.34 11.08 -12.78
CA TYR A 384 10.00 9.72 -13.14
C TYR A 384 11.25 9.00 -13.66
N LEU A 385 11.61 7.89 -13.04
CA LEU A 385 12.74 7.05 -13.42
C LEU A 385 12.25 5.72 -13.98
N LEU A 386 12.38 5.55 -15.29
CA LEU A 386 11.86 4.38 -15.99
C LEU A 386 13.01 3.51 -16.51
N SER A 387 12.90 2.21 -16.24
CA SER A 387 13.81 1.18 -16.78
C SER A 387 13.03 -0.10 -17.02
N LYS A 388 13.41 -0.85 -18.06
CA LYS A 388 12.88 -2.20 -18.29
C LYS A 388 13.81 -3.23 -17.65
N GLU A 389 13.28 -4.38 -17.28
CA GLU A 389 14.10 -5.52 -16.86
C GLU A 389 14.82 -6.14 -18.07
N GLY A 390 16.02 -6.67 -17.83
CA GLY A 390 16.80 -7.40 -18.83
C GLY A 390 18.28 -7.02 -18.85
N ALA A 391 19.07 -7.79 -19.59
CA ALA A 391 20.50 -7.51 -19.74
C ALA A 391 20.72 -6.18 -20.49
N GLY A 392 21.50 -5.27 -19.89
CA GLY A 392 21.71 -3.91 -20.41
C GLY A 392 20.62 -2.91 -20.02
N ALA A 393 19.75 -3.25 -19.05
CA ALA A 393 18.81 -2.31 -18.45
C ALA A 393 19.51 -1.09 -17.83
N ALA A 394 18.80 0.05 -17.78
CA ALA A 394 19.31 1.27 -17.16
C ALA A 394 19.20 1.26 -15.62
N GLY A 395 19.03 0.08 -14.99
CA GLY A 395 18.90 -0.10 -13.55
C GLY A 395 19.98 0.60 -12.70
N PRO A 396 21.27 0.49 -13.03
CA PRO A 396 22.33 1.19 -12.31
C PRO A 396 22.17 2.71 -12.29
N LEU A 397 21.68 3.28 -13.40
CA LEU A 397 21.48 4.72 -13.54
C LEU A 397 20.23 5.17 -12.77
N VAL A 398 19.16 4.37 -12.78
CA VAL A 398 17.96 4.62 -11.96
C VAL A 398 18.30 4.56 -10.46
N ALA A 399 19.06 3.56 -10.04
CA ALA A 399 19.54 3.44 -8.66
C ALA A 399 20.47 4.60 -8.29
N GLY A 400 21.44 4.94 -9.16
CA GLY A 400 22.38 6.04 -8.94
C GLY A 400 21.71 7.41 -8.86
N LEU A 401 20.71 7.69 -9.71
CA LEU A 401 19.96 8.95 -9.65
C LEU A 401 19.06 9.01 -8.42
N THR A 402 18.40 7.90 -8.05
CA THR A 402 17.63 7.82 -6.80
C THR A 402 18.52 8.06 -5.58
N ASP A 403 19.69 7.44 -5.53
CA ASP A 403 20.67 7.62 -4.46
C ASP A 403 21.23 9.05 -4.41
N SER A 404 21.47 9.68 -5.56
CA SER A 404 21.84 11.09 -5.66
C SER A 404 20.76 11.99 -5.06
N VAL A 405 19.49 11.76 -5.41
CA VAL A 405 18.34 12.49 -4.85
C VAL A 405 18.28 12.32 -3.33
N PHE A 406 18.41 11.09 -2.81
CA PHE A 406 18.39 10.84 -1.37
C PHE A 406 19.53 11.55 -0.62
N ARG A 407 20.76 11.46 -1.12
CA ARG A 407 21.91 12.12 -0.47
C ARG A 407 21.77 13.63 -0.48
N THR A 408 21.38 14.21 -1.61
CA THR A 408 21.16 15.66 -1.71
C THR A 408 20.01 16.12 -0.81
N ALA A 409 18.93 15.35 -0.74
CA ALA A 409 17.81 15.61 0.16
C ALA A 409 18.22 15.53 1.64
N ILE A 410 19.07 14.57 2.02
CA ILE A 410 19.62 14.45 3.38
C ILE A 410 20.44 15.69 3.72
N GLY A 411 21.37 16.10 2.85
CA GLY A 411 22.20 17.28 3.08
C GLY A 411 21.39 18.57 3.15
N TYR A 412 20.35 18.70 2.32
CA TYR A 412 19.45 19.85 2.37
C TYR A 412 18.59 19.87 3.65
N ALA A 413 18.05 18.72 4.08
CA ALA A 413 17.33 18.62 5.34
C ALA A 413 18.22 19.05 6.53
N GLU A 414 19.49 18.64 6.54
CA GLU A 414 20.45 19.01 7.59
C GLU A 414 20.76 20.51 7.61
N SER A 415 20.80 21.18 6.45
CA SER A 415 20.95 22.64 6.38
C SER A 415 19.65 23.40 6.72
N ALA A 416 18.49 22.78 6.53
CA ALA A 416 17.16 23.36 6.76
C ALA A 416 16.57 23.11 8.16
N GLY A 417 17.40 22.81 9.17
CA GLY A 417 16.92 22.58 10.54
C GLY A 417 16.53 21.12 10.85
N GLY A 418 17.00 20.19 10.03
CA GLY A 418 16.91 18.74 10.23
C GLY A 418 15.83 18.03 9.41
N ARG A 419 14.98 18.76 8.66
CA ARG A 419 13.85 18.19 7.90
C ARG A 419 13.57 18.99 6.63
N LEU A 420 13.04 18.31 5.61
CA LEU A 420 12.43 18.96 4.44
C LEU A 420 11.02 19.49 4.75
N ASP A 421 10.70 20.68 4.27
CA ASP A 421 9.33 21.19 4.23
C ASP A 421 9.13 22.09 2.99
N PRO A 422 8.41 21.62 1.95
CA PRO A 422 7.60 20.40 1.92
C PRO A 422 8.43 19.09 1.89
N PRO A 423 7.86 17.96 2.36
CA PRO A 423 8.51 16.66 2.34
C PRO A 423 8.74 16.13 0.92
N LEU A 424 9.83 15.36 0.74
CA LEU A 424 10.11 14.62 -0.50
C LEU A 424 9.46 13.24 -0.44
N LEU A 425 8.64 12.92 -1.43
CA LEU A 425 8.04 11.59 -1.58
C LEU A 425 8.84 10.75 -2.58
N ALA A 426 9.22 9.53 -2.20
CA ALA A 426 9.89 8.59 -3.09
C ALA A 426 9.07 7.31 -3.25
N VAL A 427 8.35 7.19 -4.35
CA VAL A 427 7.60 5.98 -4.69
C VAL A 427 8.51 5.03 -5.45
N LEU A 428 9.04 4.04 -4.75
CA LEU A 428 9.93 3.03 -5.29
C LEU A 428 9.11 1.81 -5.73
N ASP A 429 8.37 1.96 -6.82
CA ASP A 429 7.68 0.83 -7.47
C ASP A 429 8.69 -0.05 -8.20
N GLU A 430 8.54 -1.36 -8.08
CA GLU A 430 9.50 -2.35 -8.61
C GLU A 430 10.95 -2.13 -8.11
N ALA A 431 11.13 -1.62 -6.88
CA ALA A 431 12.43 -1.30 -6.29
C ALA A 431 13.46 -2.44 -6.43
N ALA A 432 13.01 -3.67 -6.21
CA ALA A 432 13.88 -4.85 -6.28
C ALA A 432 14.32 -5.22 -7.72
N ASN A 433 13.64 -4.71 -8.73
CA ASN A 433 13.92 -5.01 -10.14
C ASN A 433 14.68 -3.88 -10.84
N ILE A 434 14.33 -2.61 -10.58
CA ILE A 434 14.84 -1.45 -11.34
C ILE A 434 15.59 -0.41 -10.52
N CYS A 435 15.52 -0.46 -9.18
CA CYS A 435 16.15 0.52 -8.29
C CYS A 435 16.86 -0.19 -7.13
N LYS A 436 17.84 -1.03 -7.45
CA LYS A 436 18.56 -1.87 -6.49
C LYS A 436 19.62 -1.07 -5.73
N ILE A 437 19.17 -0.31 -4.73
CA ILE A 437 20.06 0.39 -3.80
C ILE A 437 20.43 -0.57 -2.66
N SER A 438 21.71 -0.94 -2.55
CA SER A 438 22.19 -1.96 -1.62
C SER A 438 22.00 -1.57 -0.15
N ASP A 439 22.15 -0.28 0.17
CA ASP A 439 22.02 0.27 1.53
C ASP A 439 20.63 0.87 1.84
N LEU A 440 19.63 0.63 0.98
CA LEU A 440 18.26 1.11 1.20
C LEU A 440 17.70 0.73 2.60
N PRO A 441 17.91 -0.49 3.13
CA PRO A 441 17.48 -0.85 4.48
C PRO A 441 18.06 0.05 5.57
N GLN A 442 19.31 0.50 5.43
CA GLN A 442 19.98 1.39 6.36
C GLN A 442 19.43 2.82 6.23
N LEU A 443 19.15 3.27 5.00
CA LEU A 443 18.55 4.58 4.73
C LEU A 443 17.17 4.72 5.40
N TYR A 444 16.35 3.67 5.35
CA TYR A 444 15.01 3.64 5.96
C TYR A 444 14.98 4.07 7.44
N SER A 445 16.06 3.80 8.18
CA SER A 445 16.13 4.11 9.61
C SER A 445 16.21 5.61 9.92
N HIS A 446 16.55 6.45 8.94
CA HIS A 446 16.81 7.88 9.17
C HIS A 446 16.23 8.84 8.12
N LEU A 447 15.72 8.34 6.99
CA LEU A 447 15.03 9.13 5.97
C LEU A 447 13.74 9.80 6.51
N GLY A 448 12.90 9.04 7.22
CA GLY A 448 11.63 9.54 7.77
C GLY A 448 11.82 10.71 8.74
N GLY A 449 12.87 10.67 9.57
CA GLY A 449 13.25 11.75 10.47
C GLY A 449 13.65 13.06 9.76
N ARG A 450 13.99 12.99 8.47
CA ARG A 450 14.37 14.12 7.60
C ARG A 450 13.26 14.54 6.64
N ALA A 451 12.07 13.95 6.78
CA ALA A 451 10.93 14.17 5.88
C ALA A 451 11.19 13.73 4.42
N ILE A 452 12.01 12.69 4.25
CA ILE A 452 12.18 11.95 3.00
C ILE A 452 11.41 10.64 3.14
N ILE A 453 10.35 10.46 2.35
CA ILE A 453 9.34 9.42 2.60
C ILE A 453 9.36 8.37 1.49
N PRO A 454 10.12 7.27 1.67
CA PRO A 454 10.09 6.17 0.73
C PRO A 454 8.84 5.29 0.93
N ILE A 455 8.19 4.97 -0.18
CA ILE A 455 7.20 3.90 -0.32
C ILE A 455 7.86 2.81 -1.17
N THR A 456 8.38 1.76 -0.53
CA THR A 456 8.95 0.60 -1.24
C THR A 456 7.88 -0.44 -1.45
N ILE A 457 7.67 -0.82 -2.71
CA ILE A 457 6.67 -1.81 -3.10
C ILE A 457 7.38 -3.05 -3.63
N ILE A 458 7.19 -4.19 -2.96
CA ILE A 458 7.71 -5.50 -3.39
C ILE A 458 6.58 -6.50 -3.64
N GLN A 459 6.84 -7.50 -4.48
CA GLN A 459 5.87 -8.53 -4.84
C GLN A 459 5.71 -9.60 -3.77
N ASN A 460 6.84 -10.02 -3.21
CA ASN A 460 6.93 -10.99 -2.14
C ASN A 460 8.24 -10.77 -1.38
N LEU A 461 8.39 -11.47 -0.25
CA LEU A 461 9.58 -11.36 0.58
C LEU A 461 10.85 -11.86 -0.13
N ALA A 462 10.75 -12.94 -0.90
CA ALA A 462 11.86 -13.54 -1.63
C ALA A 462 12.50 -12.57 -2.64
N GLN A 463 11.70 -11.73 -3.29
CA GLN A 463 12.18 -10.68 -4.19
C GLN A 463 13.09 -9.69 -3.45
N GLY A 464 12.67 -9.22 -2.27
CA GLY A 464 13.49 -8.34 -1.45
C GLY A 464 14.75 -9.02 -0.90
N GLN A 465 14.64 -10.28 -0.47
CA GLN A 465 15.79 -11.08 -0.04
C GLN A 465 16.81 -11.30 -1.16
N GLY A 466 16.36 -11.41 -2.42
CA GLY A 466 17.25 -11.50 -3.58
C GLY A 466 18.15 -10.27 -3.77
N VAL A 467 17.71 -9.09 -3.31
CA VAL A 467 18.45 -7.83 -3.47
C VAL A 467 19.24 -7.46 -2.24
N TRP A 468 18.63 -7.53 -1.05
CA TRP A 468 19.22 -7.07 0.21
C TRP A 468 19.70 -8.21 1.13
N GLY A 469 19.52 -9.46 0.70
CA GLY A 469 19.70 -10.62 1.55
C GLY A 469 18.63 -10.71 2.66
N GLU A 470 18.65 -11.82 3.40
CA GLU A 470 17.72 -12.04 4.51
C GLU A 470 17.87 -10.99 5.63
N ARG A 471 19.11 -10.63 5.98
CA ARG A 471 19.42 -9.63 7.01
C ARG A 471 18.97 -8.23 6.59
N GLY A 472 19.27 -7.82 5.36
CA GLY A 472 18.86 -6.51 4.85
C GLY A 472 17.34 -6.40 4.73
N MET A 473 16.66 -7.45 4.26
CA MET A 473 15.20 -7.48 4.21
C MET A 473 14.57 -7.40 5.61
N THR A 474 15.15 -8.10 6.60
CA THR A 474 14.71 -8.03 8.00
C THR A 474 14.91 -6.63 8.58
N ALA A 475 16.03 -5.98 8.26
CA ALA A 475 16.30 -4.60 8.67
C ALA A 475 15.30 -3.62 8.04
N LEU A 476 15.03 -3.75 6.73
CA LEU A 476 14.04 -2.94 6.02
C LEU A 476 12.64 -3.10 6.62
N TRP A 477 12.22 -4.35 6.86
CA TRP A 477 10.96 -4.64 7.53
C TRP A 477 10.89 -3.99 8.91
N SER A 478 11.95 -4.13 9.72
CA SER A 478 11.98 -3.60 11.09
C SER A 478 11.96 -2.08 11.13
N ALA A 479 12.68 -1.41 10.21
CA ALA A 479 12.73 0.04 10.10
C ALA A 479 11.45 0.67 9.53
N SER A 480 10.64 -0.10 8.77
CA SER A 480 9.39 0.38 8.19
C SER A 480 8.36 0.68 9.28
N THR A 481 7.98 1.94 9.48
CA THR A 481 6.98 2.30 10.50
C THR A 481 5.56 1.93 10.08
N ILE A 482 5.35 1.81 8.77
CA ILE A 482 4.10 1.38 8.17
C ILE A 482 4.37 0.20 7.23
N LYS A 483 3.69 -0.92 7.48
CA LYS A 483 3.75 -2.12 6.65
C LYS A 483 2.37 -2.45 6.12
N LEU A 484 2.26 -2.64 4.81
CA LEU A 484 1.01 -3.04 4.15
C LEU A 484 1.17 -4.43 3.53
N LEU A 485 0.26 -5.33 3.91
CA LEU A 485 0.16 -6.69 3.40
C LEU A 485 -1.13 -6.80 2.58
N GLY A 486 -1.01 -6.75 1.26
CA GLY A 486 -2.17 -6.83 0.36
C GLY A 486 -2.49 -8.25 -0.09
N ALA A 487 -3.39 -8.37 -1.06
CA ALA A 487 -3.78 -9.67 -1.61
C ALA A 487 -2.60 -10.44 -2.23
N GLY A 488 -2.65 -11.77 -2.10
CA GLY A 488 -1.73 -12.72 -2.75
C GLY A 488 -0.47 -13.06 -1.95
N LEU A 489 -0.54 -13.12 -0.62
CA LEU A 489 0.48 -13.75 0.21
C LEU A 489 0.45 -15.28 0.02
N ASP A 490 1.18 -15.78 -0.97
CA ASP A 490 1.28 -17.23 -1.25
C ASP A 490 2.42 -17.93 -0.49
N ASP A 491 3.31 -17.18 0.17
CA ASP A 491 4.38 -17.75 1.02
C ASP A 491 3.82 -18.18 2.37
N ALA A 492 3.76 -19.50 2.60
CA ALA A 492 3.23 -20.10 3.82
C ALA A 492 4.01 -19.71 5.08
N ARG A 493 5.34 -19.57 5.00
CA ARG A 493 6.16 -19.19 6.16
C ARG A 493 5.88 -17.73 6.52
N HIS A 494 5.89 -16.87 5.51
CA HIS A 494 5.58 -15.46 5.72
C HIS A 494 4.15 -15.26 6.26
N ALA A 495 3.17 -15.98 5.73
CA ALA A 495 1.79 -15.91 6.23
C ALA A 495 1.67 -16.39 7.70
N ASP A 496 2.38 -17.45 8.10
CA ASP A 496 2.42 -17.89 9.50
C ASP A 496 3.07 -16.85 10.42
N ASP A 497 4.21 -16.29 10.00
CA ASP A 497 4.89 -15.23 10.75
C ASP A 497 3.99 -13.99 10.91
N MET A 498 3.26 -13.61 9.86
CA MET A 498 2.32 -12.48 9.92
C MET A 498 1.11 -12.78 10.80
N SER A 499 0.55 -14.00 10.74
CA SER A 499 -0.54 -14.44 11.62
C SER A 499 -0.12 -14.35 13.10
N ARG A 500 1.11 -14.79 13.42
CA ARG A 500 1.71 -14.68 14.76
C ARG A 500 1.89 -13.22 15.19
N LEU A 501 2.36 -12.36 14.28
CA LEU A 501 2.62 -10.95 14.56
C LEU A 501 1.33 -10.15 14.80
N ILE A 502 0.26 -10.47 14.07
CA ILE A 502 -1.08 -9.88 14.27
C ILE A 502 -1.64 -10.27 15.64
N GLY A 503 -1.39 -11.51 16.06
CA GLY A 503 -1.66 -11.99 17.41
C GLY A 503 -2.93 -12.82 17.54
N ASP A 504 -3.37 -12.98 18.80
CA ASP A 504 -4.46 -13.87 19.18
C ASP A 504 -5.60 -13.10 19.87
N HIS A 505 -6.78 -13.70 19.86
CA HIS A 505 -7.92 -13.27 20.64
C HIS A 505 -8.62 -14.45 21.31
N ASP A 506 -9.34 -14.18 22.38
CA ASP A 506 -10.07 -15.18 23.14
C ASP A 506 -11.49 -15.34 22.56
N VAL A 507 -11.78 -16.52 22.04
CA VAL A 507 -13.09 -16.87 21.46
C VAL A 507 -13.84 -17.78 22.43
N ALA A 508 -15.06 -17.39 22.79
CA ALA A 508 -15.95 -18.25 23.56
C ALA A 508 -16.59 -19.31 22.65
N VAL A 509 -16.13 -20.55 22.75
CA VAL A 509 -16.62 -21.70 21.99
C VAL A 509 -17.62 -22.47 22.83
N ALA A 510 -18.88 -22.50 22.37
CA ALA A 510 -19.91 -23.36 22.94
C ALA A 510 -19.85 -24.74 22.29
N SER A 511 -19.65 -25.80 23.09
CA SER A 511 -19.77 -27.18 22.65
C SER A 511 -21.07 -27.81 23.12
N VAL A 512 -21.74 -28.52 22.23
CA VAL A 512 -22.94 -29.31 22.51
C VAL A 512 -22.54 -30.79 22.47
N SER A 513 -22.52 -31.46 23.62
CA SER A 513 -22.40 -32.92 23.70
C SER A 513 -23.77 -33.52 24.00
N ARG A 514 -24.03 -34.77 23.63
CA ARG A 514 -25.25 -35.49 24.04
C ARG A 514 -24.85 -36.53 25.07
N ASP A 515 -25.54 -36.58 26.19
CA ASP A 515 -25.32 -37.61 27.20
C ASP A 515 -25.81 -38.99 26.71
N GLY A 516 -25.53 -40.04 27.48
CA GLY A 516 -25.96 -41.41 27.16
C GLY A 516 -27.49 -41.62 27.12
N ARG A 517 -28.29 -40.60 27.47
CA ARG A 517 -29.76 -40.59 27.41
C ARG A 517 -30.30 -39.67 26.31
N GLY A 518 -29.42 -39.06 25.51
CA GLY A 518 -29.76 -38.18 24.39
C GLY A 518 -30.03 -36.72 24.75
N TYR A 519 -29.85 -36.32 26.02
CA TYR A 519 -30.00 -34.92 26.44
C TYR A 519 -28.79 -34.10 26.00
N PRO A 520 -29.00 -32.93 25.38
CA PRO A 520 -27.90 -32.02 25.03
C PRO A 520 -27.33 -31.38 26.30
N ASN A 521 -26.03 -31.54 26.51
CA ASN A 521 -25.23 -30.84 27.50
C ASN A 521 -24.46 -29.71 26.82
N TRP A 522 -24.46 -28.53 27.43
CA TRP A 522 -23.81 -27.33 26.90
C TRP A 522 -22.67 -26.92 27.82
N SER A 523 -21.48 -26.77 27.24
CA SER A 523 -20.34 -26.18 27.90
C SER A 523 -19.80 -25.04 27.05
N THR A 524 -19.47 -23.92 27.68
CA THR A 524 -18.76 -22.81 27.03
C THR A 524 -17.32 -22.85 27.52
N SER A 525 -16.39 -22.91 26.58
CA SER A 525 -14.95 -22.86 26.85
C SER A 525 -14.36 -21.66 26.13
N VAL A 526 -13.45 -20.95 26.80
CA VAL A 526 -12.69 -19.89 26.15
C VAL A 526 -11.48 -20.53 25.47
N GLN A 527 -11.33 -20.32 24.17
CA GLN A 527 -10.20 -20.80 23.39
C GLN A 527 -9.46 -19.61 22.78
N ARG A 528 -8.16 -19.53 23.02
CA ARG A 528 -7.30 -18.55 22.37
C ARG A 528 -7.07 -18.97 20.92
N ARG A 529 -7.41 -18.11 19.96
CA ARG A 529 -7.28 -18.34 18.51
C ARG A 529 -6.55 -17.18 17.85
N ARG A 530 -5.87 -17.45 16.73
CA ARG A 530 -5.28 -16.40 15.89
C ARG A 530 -6.37 -15.43 15.46
N ILE A 531 -6.07 -14.13 15.44
CA ILE A 531 -7.03 -13.14 14.92
C ILE A 531 -7.22 -13.34 13.41
N LEU A 532 -6.14 -13.59 12.68
CA LEU A 532 -6.18 -14.00 11.27
C LEU A 532 -5.33 -15.25 11.13
N GLU A 533 -5.91 -16.35 10.66
CA GLU A 533 -5.14 -17.54 10.30
C GLU A 533 -4.32 -17.29 9.03
N PRO A 534 -3.24 -18.07 8.78
CA PRO A 534 -2.47 -17.94 7.54
C PRO A 534 -3.33 -18.11 6.28
N GLY A 535 -4.39 -18.92 6.36
CA GLY A 535 -5.39 -19.08 5.31
C GLY A 535 -6.18 -17.79 5.05
N ASP A 536 -6.53 -17.04 6.09
CA ASP A 536 -7.25 -15.77 5.98
C ASP A 536 -6.37 -14.70 5.31
N LEU A 537 -5.09 -14.65 5.70
CA LEU A 537 -4.10 -13.73 5.10
C LEU A 537 -3.91 -14.00 3.60
N ARG A 538 -3.84 -15.29 3.22
CA ARG A 538 -3.80 -15.68 1.82
C ARG A 538 -5.09 -15.30 1.07
N ALA A 539 -6.23 -15.39 1.74
CA ALA A 539 -7.55 -15.14 1.19
C ALA A 539 -7.98 -13.66 1.23
N ILE A 540 -7.10 -12.73 1.64
CA ILE A 540 -7.39 -11.29 1.63
C ILE A 540 -7.89 -10.89 0.23
N PRO A 541 -9.08 -10.27 0.13
CA PRO A 541 -9.63 -9.88 -1.16
C PRO A 541 -8.82 -8.74 -1.79
N ARG A 542 -8.89 -8.64 -3.12
CA ARG A 542 -8.29 -7.50 -3.84
C ARG A 542 -8.91 -6.19 -3.35
N GLY A 543 -8.09 -5.14 -3.28
CA GLY A 543 -8.52 -3.85 -2.76
C GLY A 543 -8.57 -3.80 -1.23
N ARG A 544 -8.10 -4.83 -0.53
CA ARG A 544 -7.96 -4.85 0.93
C ARG A 544 -6.52 -5.21 1.32
N ALA A 545 -6.09 -4.71 2.47
CA ALA A 545 -4.78 -5.00 3.04
C ALA A 545 -4.83 -5.03 4.57
N VAL A 546 -3.91 -5.78 5.17
CA VAL A 546 -3.57 -5.65 6.59
C VAL A 546 -2.51 -4.57 6.72
N LEU A 547 -2.77 -3.60 7.59
CA LEU A 547 -1.88 -2.53 7.97
C LEU A 547 -1.27 -2.85 9.34
N LEU A 548 0.06 -2.88 9.41
CA LEU A 548 0.81 -2.91 10.66
C LEU A 548 1.52 -1.55 10.81
N ALA A 549 0.99 -0.71 11.68
CA ALA A 549 1.58 0.57 12.05
C ALA A 549 2.29 0.43 13.40
N THR A 550 3.49 1.00 13.52
CA THR A 550 4.27 0.96 14.77
C THR A 550 3.46 1.54 15.93
N GLY A 551 3.38 0.80 17.03
CA GLY A 551 2.66 1.22 18.22
C GLY A 551 1.14 1.05 18.17
N ALA A 552 0.57 0.59 17.05
CA ALA A 552 -0.86 0.33 16.90
C ALA A 552 -1.17 -1.17 16.76
N ARG A 553 -2.43 -1.55 17.04
CA ARG A 553 -2.93 -2.89 16.70
C ARG A 553 -2.98 -3.04 15.18
N ALA A 554 -2.87 -4.29 14.69
CA ALA A 554 -3.07 -4.58 13.28
C ALA A 554 -4.45 -4.11 12.82
N ALA A 555 -4.50 -3.34 11.73
CA ALA A 555 -5.74 -2.80 11.17
C ALA A 555 -6.04 -3.48 9.83
N MET A 556 -7.31 -3.74 9.57
CA MET A 556 -7.75 -4.07 8.21
C MET A 556 -8.14 -2.79 7.49
N VAL A 557 -7.65 -2.58 6.26
CA VAL A 557 -7.94 -1.38 5.46
C VAL A 557 -8.43 -1.75 4.07
N ASP A 558 -9.46 -1.03 3.59
CA ASP A 558 -9.78 -1.03 2.17
C ASP A 558 -8.87 0.01 1.49
N LEU A 559 -8.10 -0.44 0.50
CA LEU A 559 -7.25 0.39 -0.32
C LEU A 559 -8.08 1.37 -1.13
N MET A 560 -7.52 2.53 -1.45
CA MET A 560 -8.21 3.61 -2.13
C MET A 560 -7.60 3.79 -3.52
N PRO A 561 -8.04 3.02 -4.52
CA PRO A 561 -7.56 3.21 -5.88
C PRO A 561 -8.01 4.56 -6.42
N TRP A 562 -7.18 5.19 -7.26
CA TRP A 562 -7.45 6.53 -7.79
C TRP A 562 -8.78 6.66 -8.54
N TYR A 563 -9.27 5.57 -9.14
CA TYR A 563 -10.53 5.56 -9.91
C TYR A 563 -11.79 5.56 -9.04
N ASP A 564 -11.66 5.33 -7.73
CA ASP A 564 -12.76 5.44 -6.76
C ASP A 564 -12.70 6.78 -5.98
N GLY A 565 -11.71 7.64 -6.27
CA GLY A 565 -11.48 8.91 -5.58
C GLY A 565 -12.07 10.13 -6.32
N ASP A 566 -12.02 11.28 -5.66
CA ASP A 566 -12.63 12.53 -6.16
C ASP A 566 -11.99 13.03 -7.49
N HIS A 567 -10.73 12.67 -7.75
CA HIS A 567 -10.00 13.04 -8.96
C HIS A 567 -10.07 11.99 -10.07
N ALA A 568 -10.90 10.94 -9.93
CA ALA A 568 -10.95 9.81 -10.87
C ALA A 568 -11.19 10.24 -12.33
N ALA A 569 -12.12 11.17 -12.58
CA ALA A 569 -12.44 11.63 -13.92
C ALA A 569 -11.27 12.36 -14.60
N THR A 570 -10.58 13.24 -13.86
CA THR A 570 -9.41 13.97 -14.34
C THR A 570 -8.26 13.01 -14.63
N ILE A 571 -7.95 12.11 -13.70
CA ILE A 571 -6.87 11.13 -13.85
C ILE A 571 -7.15 10.20 -15.04
N ALA A 572 -8.40 9.77 -15.24
CA ALA A 572 -8.77 8.95 -16.39
C ALA A 572 -8.56 9.69 -17.73
N ALA A 573 -8.93 10.97 -17.79
CA ALA A 573 -8.73 11.81 -18.98
C ALA A 573 -7.24 12.07 -19.27
N ASP A 574 -6.45 12.37 -18.24
CA ASP A 574 -5.01 12.56 -18.33
C ASP A 574 -4.31 11.28 -18.79
N THR A 575 -4.69 10.14 -18.20
CA THR A 575 -4.20 8.81 -18.58
C THR A 575 -4.50 8.54 -20.06
N ALA A 576 -5.73 8.77 -20.52
CA ALA A 576 -6.11 8.56 -21.90
C ALA A 576 -5.29 9.43 -22.87
N THR A 577 -5.06 10.70 -22.51
CA THR A 577 -4.25 11.64 -23.28
C THR A 577 -2.81 11.16 -23.43
N ASN A 578 -2.17 10.79 -22.32
CA ASN A 578 -0.81 10.28 -22.30
C ASN A 578 -0.67 8.93 -23.02
N VAL A 579 -1.61 8.01 -22.84
CA VAL A 579 -1.66 6.73 -23.57
C VAL A 579 -1.81 6.95 -25.08
N ALA A 580 -2.61 7.93 -25.50
CA ALA A 580 -2.74 8.29 -26.91
C ALA A 580 -1.42 8.84 -27.48
N ALA A 581 -0.69 9.65 -26.71
CA ALA A 581 0.64 10.14 -27.10
C ALA A 581 1.66 8.99 -27.24
N ILE A 582 1.73 8.10 -26.25
CA ILE A 582 2.56 6.88 -26.29
C ILE A 582 2.24 6.06 -27.55
N THR A 583 0.95 5.84 -27.81
CA THR A 583 0.48 5.06 -28.98
C THR A 583 0.89 5.73 -30.30
N ARG A 584 0.79 7.06 -30.39
CA ARG A 584 1.20 7.82 -31.57
C ARG A 584 2.69 7.68 -31.84
N HIS A 585 3.52 7.83 -30.81
CA HIS A 585 4.98 7.67 -30.93
C HIS A 585 5.37 6.22 -31.27
N ALA A 586 4.71 5.24 -30.67
CA ALA A 586 4.93 3.83 -31.00
C ALA A 586 4.60 3.52 -32.47
N LYS A 587 3.46 4.00 -32.98
CA LYS A 587 3.09 3.85 -34.41
C LYS A 587 4.09 4.57 -35.34
N ALA A 588 4.57 5.74 -34.96
CA ALA A 588 5.56 6.48 -35.76
C ALA A 588 6.93 5.79 -35.78
N ALA A 589 7.32 5.09 -34.71
CA ALA A 589 8.54 4.29 -34.68
C ALA A 589 8.44 3.05 -35.57
N LEU A 590 7.31 2.32 -35.53
CA LEU A 590 7.07 1.16 -36.40
C LEU A 590 7.16 1.53 -37.88
N ARG A 591 6.50 2.63 -38.28
CA ARG A 591 6.54 3.13 -39.66
C ARG A 591 7.94 3.55 -40.15
N ARG A 592 8.86 3.89 -39.23
CA ARG A 592 10.25 4.21 -39.60
C ARG A 592 11.08 2.96 -39.86
N ASN A 593 10.79 1.86 -39.15
CA ASN A 593 11.47 0.58 -39.35
C ASN A 593 10.98 -0.15 -40.61
N ASP A 594 9.78 0.16 -41.11
CA ASP A 594 9.21 -0.40 -42.35
C ASP A 594 9.63 0.36 -43.63
N LYS A 595 10.44 1.42 -43.52
CA LYS A 595 11.02 2.08 -44.71
C LYS A 595 12.34 1.38 -45.05
N PRO A 596 12.48 0.85 -46.29
CA PRO A 596 13.67 0.13 -46.73
C PRO A 596 14.92 1.00 -46.76
#